data_AF-A0A1B6AQ54-F1
#
_entry.id   AF-A0A1B6AQ54-F1
#
_cell.length_a   1.000
_cell.length_b   1.000
_cell.length_c   1.000
_cell.angle_alpha   90.00
_cell.angle_beta   90.00
_cell.angle_gamma   90.00
#
_symmetry.space_group_name_H-M   'P 1'
#
loop_
_entity.id
_entity.type
_entity.pdbx_description
1 polymer ?
#
loop_
_entity_poly.entity_id
_entity_poly.type
_entity_poly.pdbx_seq_one_letter_code
_entity_poly.pdbx_strand_id
1 'polypeptide(L)'
;MSLPHAILTALLEKPSSGLELTRRFDRSIGYFWPATHQQIYRELGKLEQAGFIRVLPSRQPSRGQKKEFEVLPAGRAELTAWASGEQEAKPVRNALVLRLRAAAVVGRTGLDEELRRHLALHRRQLAEYEEIEDRDFGAAAEPEDRLRQLVLRAGIGLETFWVQWLEEALTEVEGMTEGAGAVGGTGTAEGTGMAETEETAGGEETG
;
A
#
# COMPACT_ATOMS: atom_id res chain seq x y z
N MET A 1 -0.85 -4.48 -14.69
CA MET A 1 -1.44 -3.13 -14.57
C MET A 1 -2.95 -3.33 -14.53
N SER A 2 -3.65 -2.80 -13.53
CA SER A 2 -5.05 -3.25 -13.27
C SER A 2 -6.06 -2.12 -13.10
N LEU A 3 -5.62 -0.86 -12.97
CA LEU A 3 -6.55 0.28 -12.92
C LEU A 3 -7.37 0.45 -14.21
N PRO A 4 -6.80 0.30 -15.43
CA PRO A 4 -7.60 0.34 -16.65
C PRO A 4 -8.70 -0.73 -16.66
N HIS A 5 -8.39 -1.95 -16.23
CA HIS A 5 -9.33 -3.05 -16.12
C HIS A 5 -10.40 -2.80 -15.06
N ALA A 6 -10.03 -2.25 -13.89
CA ALA A 6 -11.00 -1.85 -12.87
C ALA A 6 -11.99 -0.79 -13.39
N ILE A 7 -11.51 0.19 -14.17
CA ILE A 7 -12.36 1.20 -14.80
C ILE A 7 -13.28 0.58 -15.85
N LEU A 8 -12.77 -0.33 -16.70
CA LEU A 8 -13.57 -1.04 -17.70
C LEU A 8 -14.66 -1.88 -17.04
N THR A 9 -14.34 -2.65 -16.00
CA THR A 9 -15.31 -3.42 -15.21
C THR A 9 -16.40 -2.51 -14.66
N ALA A 10 -16.02 -1.42 -13.99
CA ALA A 10 -16.96 -0.48 -13.40
C ALA A 10 -17.93 0.14 -14.42
N LEU A 11 -17.43 0.52 -15.60
CA LEU A 11 -18.23 1.10 -16.67
C LEU A 11 -19.13 0.06 -17.36
N LEU A 12 -18.71 -1.21 -17.45
CA LEU A 12 -19.55 -2.31 -17.96
C LEU A 12 -20.69 -2.67 -17.00
N GLU A 13 -20.44 -2.66 -15.70
CA GLU A 13 -21.50 -2.82 -14.69
C GLU A 13 -22.55 -1.71 -14.80
N LYS A 14 -22.10 -0.47 -14.99
CA LYS A 14 -22.97 0.68 -15.15
C LYS A 14 -22.24 1.83 -15.86
N PRO A 15 -22.69 2.24 -17.06
CA PRO A 15 -22.23 3.47 -17.70
C PRO A 15 -22.38 4.64 -16.73
N SER A 16 -21.32 5.43 -16.59
CA SER A 16 -21.23 6.46 -15.55
C SER A 16 -20.42 7.65 -16.04
N SER A 17 -20.69 8.82 -15.48
CA SER A 17 -19.77 9.95 -15.63
C SER A 17 -18.48 9.75 -14.84
N GLY A 18 -17.42 10.49 -15.20
CA GLY A 18 -16.15 10.43 -14.46
C GLY A 18 -16.30 10.69 -12.95
N LEU A 19 -17.18 11.62 -12.57
CA LEU A 19 -17.47 11.92 -11.17
C LEU A 19 -18.26 10.81 -10.47
N GLU A 20 -19.19 10.17 -11.16
CA GLU A 20 -19.92 9.02 -10.60
C GLU A 20 -19.01 7.80 -10.47
N LEU A 21 -18.09 7.63 -11.41
CA LEU A 21 -17.07 6.60 -11.36
C LEU A 21 -16.17 6.79 -10.14
N THR A 22 -15.63 7.99 -9.91
CA THR A 22 -14.80 8.25 -8.71
C THR A 22 -15.58 7.97 -7.42
N ARG A 23 -16.86 8.37 -7.34
CA ARG A 23 -17.72 8.06 -6.18
C ARG A 23 -17.96 6.57 -5.99
N ARG A 24 -17.99 5.76 -7.06
CA ARG A 24 -18.11 4.30 -6.96
C ARG A 24 -16.79 3.66 -6.53
N PHE A 25 -15.67 4.21 -6.97
CA PHE A 25 -14.36 3.83 -6.42
C PHE A 25 -14.29 4.16 -4.92
N ASP A 26 -14.74 5.33 -4.49
CA ASP A 26 -14.71 5.68 -3.07
C ASP A 26 -15.62 4.77 -2.19
N ARG A 27 -16.63 4.10 -2.76
CA ARG A 27 -17.63 3.33 -2.00
C ARG A 27 -17.57 1.82 -2.12
N SER A 28 -16.94 1.27 -3.16
CA SER A 28 -16.93 -0.19 -3.35
C SER A 28 -15.69 -0.69 -4.07
N ILE A 29 -15.27 -0.01 -5.14
CA ILE A 29 -14.19 -0.50 -6.01
C ILE A 29 -12.80 -0.14 -5.44
N GLY A 30 -12.71 0.97 -4.73
CA GLY A 30 -11.48 1.46 -4.11
C GLY A 30 -11.01 0.61 -2.94
N TYR A 31 -11.89 -0.22 -2.36
CA TYR A 31 -11.52 -1.15 -1.29
C TYR A 31 -10.43 -2.13 -1.74
N PHE A 32 -10.48 -2.60 -2.98
CA PHE A 32 -9.52 -3.57 -3.52
C PHE A 32 -8.62 -3.00 -4.61
N TRP A 33 -8.95 -1.83 -5.14
CA TRP A 33 -8.13 -1.13 -6.12
C TRP A 33 -8.04 0.37 -5.81
N PRO A 34 -7.22 0.76 -4.81
CA PRO A 34 -7.09 2.16 -4.43
C PRO A 34 -6.56 2.97 -5.62
N ALA A 35 -7.31 4.00 -5.99
CA ALA A 35 -6.93 4.92 -7.06
C ALA A 35 -7.41 6.34 -6.71
N THR A 36 -6.52 7.31 -6.82
CA THR A 36 -6.91 8.71 -6.64
C THR A 36 -7.82 9.17 -7.77
N HIS A 37 -8.65 10.17 -7.52
CA HIS A 37 -9.52 10.73 -8.57
C HIS A 37 -8.69 11.18 -9.78
N GLN A 38 -7.53 11.79 -9.56
CA GLN A 38 -6.60 12.18 -10.62
C GLN A 38 -6.10 10.98 -11.45
N GLN A 39 -5.78 9.85 -10.80
CA GLN A 39 -5.40 8.63 -11.51
C GLN A 39 -6.56 8.11 -12.36
N ILE A 40 -7.79 8.10 -11.83
CA ILE A 40 -8.99 7.66 -12.56
C ILE A 40 -9.21 8.53 -13.81
N TYR A 41 -9.19 9.86 -13.69
CA TYR A 41 -9.37 10.76 -14.82
C TYR A 41 -8.25 10.61 -15.87
N ARG A 42 -7.01 10.44 -15.43
CA ARG A 42 -5.88 10.20 -16.35
C ARG A 42 -6.05 8.90 -17.12
N GLU A 43 -6.46 7.82 -16.46
CA GLU A 43 -6.67 6.53 -17.11
C GLU A 43 -7.90 6.54 -18.02
N LEU A 44 -8.99 7.24 -17.67
CA LEU A 44 -10.13 7.46 -18.57
C LEU A 44 -9.69 8.08 -19.90
N GLY A 45 -8.84 9.11 -19.86
CA GLY A 45 -8.31 9.73 -21.08
C GLY A 45 -7.49 8.76 -21.94
N LYS A 46 -6.69 7.87 -21.33
CA LYS A 46 -5.94 6.84 -22.05
C LYS A 46 -6.84 5.78 -22.67
N LEU A 47 -7.85 5.33 -21.94
CA LEU A 47 -8.84 4.36 -22.44
C LEU A 47 -9.64 4.92 -23.62
N GLU A 48 -9.99 6.21 -23.56
CA GLU A 48 -10.67 6.90 -24.67
C GLU A 48 -9.76 6.99 -25.89
N GLN A 49 -8.50 7.41 -25.71
CA GLN A 49 -7.50 7.46 -26.78
C GLN A 49 -7.21 6.09 -27.40
N ALA A 50 -7.26 5.02 -26.60
CA ALA A 50 -7.08 3.64 -27.05
C ALA A 50 -8.32 3.05 -27.75
N GLY A 51 -9.45 3.78 -27.79
CA GLY A 51 -10.69 3.28 -28.40
C GLY A 51 -11.38 2.17 -27.59
N PHE A 52 -11.08 2.07 -26.29
CA PHE A 52 -11.73 1.11 -25.39
C PHE A 52 -13.01 1.66 -24.78
N ILE A 53 -13.13 2.98 -24.67
CA ILE A 53 -14.34 3.67 -24.21
C ILE A 53 -14.65 4.84 -25.15
N ARG A 54 -15.88 5.36 -25.07
CA ARG A 54 -16.24 6.64 -25.69
C ARG A 54 -17.13 7.47 -24.77
N VAL A 55 -17.13 8.78 -24.99
CA VAL A 55 -18.10 9.70 -24.36
C VAL A 55 -19.45 9.56 -25.06
N LEU A 56 -20.50 9.39 -24.26
CA LEU A 56 -21.88 9.36 -24.72
C LEU A 56 -22.33 10.76 -25.18
N PRO A 57 -22.99 10.87 -26.36
CA PRO A 57 -23.58 12.13 -26.80
C PRO A 57 -24.64 12.59 -25.81
N SER A 58 -24.50 13.80 -25.30
CA SER A 58 -25.48 14.36 -24.38
C SER A 58 -26.71 14.88 -25.13
N ARG A 59 -27.91 14.61 -24.61
CA ARG A 59 -29.19 15.01 -25.24
C ARG A 59 -29.41 16.54 -25.29
N GLN A 60 -28.71 17.31 -24.45
CA GLN A 60 -28.73 18.78 -24.44
C GLN A 60 -27.33 19.31 -24.10
N PRO A 61 -26.50 19.69 -25.09
CA PRO A 61 -25.16 20.21 -24.84
C PRO A 61 -25.24 21.53 -24.07
N SER A 62 -24.78 21.54 -22.82
CA SER A 62 -24.63 22.76 -22.01
C SER A 62 -23.22 22.85 -21.40
N ARG A 63 -22.78 24.07 -21.11
CA ARG A 63 -21.47 24.30 -20.48
C ARG A 63 -21.49 23.69 -19.07
N GLY A 64 -20.59 22.74 -18.81
CA GLY A 64 -20.49 22.03 -17.52
C GLY A 64 -21.21 20.68 -17.46
N GLN A 65 -21.66 20.15 -18.59
CA GLN A 65 -22.31 18.85 -18.63
C GLN A 65 -21.35 17.70 -18.31
N LYS A 66 -21.84 16.74 -17.52
CA LYS A 66 -21.10 15.53 -17.16
C LYS A 66 -20.89 14.68 -18.40
N LYS A 67 -19.63 14.37 -18.71
CA LYS A 67 -19.28 13.37 -19.73
C LYS A 67 -19.57 12.00 -19.15
N GLU A 68 -20.57 11.31 -19.69
CA GLU A 68 -20.82 9.89 -19.44
C GLU A 68 -19.96 9.05 -20.37
N PHE A 69 -19.43 7.95 -19.86
CA PHE A 69 -18.58 7.03 -20.62
C PHE A 69 -19.30 5.69 -20.79
N GLU A 70 -19.15 5.10 -21.97
CA GLU A 70 -19.51 3.72 -22.23
C GLU A 70 -18.31 2.93 -22.76
N VAL A 71 -18.31 1.62 -22.48
CA VAL A 71 -17.27 0.70 -22.95
C VAL A 71 -17.59 0.23 -24.37
N LEU A 72 -16.59 0.29 -25.24
CA LEU A 72 -16.68 -0.19 -26.62
C LEU A 72 -16.40 -1.70 -26.71
N PRO A 73 -16.78 -2.36 -27.83
CA PRO A 73 -16.48 -3.78 -28.02
C PRO A 73 -15.00 -4.14 -27.82
N ALA A 74 -14.09 -3.26 -28.24
CA ALA A 74 -12.65 -3.43 -28.03
C ALA A 74 -12.27 -3.44 -26.54
N GLY A 75 -12.85 -2.54 -25.73
CA GLY A 75 -12.63 -2.51 -24.28
C GLY A 75 -13.17 -3.77 -23.58
N ARG A 76 -14.31 -4.31 -24.05
CA ARG A 76 -14.83 -5.58 -23.51
C ARG A 76 -13.93 -6.77 -23.86
N ALA A 77 -13.42 -6.81 -25.08
CA ALA A 77 -12.48 -7.84 -25.52
C ALA A 77 -11.19 -7.80 -24.70
N GLU A 78 -10.61 -6.61 -24.49
CA GLU A 78 -9.43 -6.40 -23.64
C GLU A 78 -9.66 -6.91 -22.23
N LEU A 79 -10.77 -6.50 -21.59
CA LEU A 79 -11.08 -6.96 -20.23
C LEU A 79 -11.26 -8.48 -20.14
N THR A 80 -11.88 -9.09 -21.16
CA THR A 80 -12.07 -10.55 -21.21
C THR A 80 -10.74 -11.28 -21.35
N ALA A 81 -9.84 -10.78 -22.22
CA ALA A 81 -8.51 -11.34 -22.39
C ALA A 81 -7.69 -11.20 -21.10
N TRP A 82 -7.74 -10.04 -20.44
CA TRP A 82 -7.05 -9.81 -19.17
C TRP A 82 -7.57 -10.73 -18.05
N ALA A 83 -8.89 -10.88 -17.92
CA ALA A 83 -9.50 -11.69 -16.87
C ALA A 83 -9.26 -13.20 -17.03
N SER A 84 -9.01 -13.66 -18.26
CA SER A 84 -8.71 -15.07 -18.57
C SER A 84 -7.22 -15.38 -18.70
N GLY A 85 -6.36 -14.36 -18.68
CA GLY A 85 -4.92 -14.52 -18.82
C GLY A 85 -4.27 -15.07 -17.55
N GLU A 86 -3.26 -15.93 -17.73
CA GLU A 86 -2.42 -16.39 -16.64
C GLU A 86 -1.67 -15.21 -16.00
N GLN A 87 -1.61 -15.20 -14.66
CA GLN A 87 -0.85 -14.22 -13.89
C GLN A 87 0.14 -14.95 -13.00
N GLU A 88 1.43 -14.67 -13.18
CA GLU A 88 2.44 -15.13 -12.24
C GLU A 88 2.28 -14.41 -10.90
N ALA A 89 2.52 -15.14 -9.81
CA ALA A 89 2.60 -14.55 -8.48
C ALA A 89 3.76 -13.55 -8.44
N LYS A 90 3.43 -12.27 -8.32
CA LYS A 90 4.46 -11.22 -8.24
C LYS A 90 5.03 -11.16 -6.82
N PRO A 91 6.35 -11.04 -6.67
CA PRO A 91 6.94 -10.84 -5.36
C PRO A 91 6.42 -9.54 -4.75
N VAL A 92 5.98 -9.60 -3.50
CA VAL A 92 5.52 -8.44 -2.74
C VAL A 92 6.74 -7.61 -2.34
N ARG A 93 6.89 -6.42 -2.94
CA ARG A 93 7.93 -5.46 -2.57
C ARG A 93 7.36 -4.48 -1.56
N ASN A 94 7.80 -4.59 -0.30
CA ASN A 94 7.36 -3.71 0.77
C ASN A 94 8.54 -2.88 1.32
N ALA A 95 8.40 -1.56 1.27
CA ALA A 95 9.44 -0.63 1.70
C ALA A 95 9.68 -0.64 3.22
N LEU A 96 8.62 -0.85 4.02
CA LEU A 96 8.73 -0.89 5.49
C LEU A 96 9.56 -2.10 5.95
N VAL A 97 9.31 -3.27 5.37
CA VAL A 97 10.09 -4.48 5.65
C VAL A 97 11.57 -4.28 5.27
N LEU A 98 11.84 -3.65 4.12
CA LEU A 98 13.21 -3.31 3.73
C LEU A 98 13.86 -2.30 4.68
N ARG A 99 13.11 -1.30 5.17
CA ARG A 99 13.59 -0.34 6.16
C ARG A 99 13.95 -1.01 7.49
N LEU A 100 13.17 -2.01 7.93
CA LEU A 100 13.51 -2.79 9.12
C LEU A 100 14.85 -3.53 8.96
N ARG A 101 15.08 -4.13 7.78
CA ARG A 101 16.37 -4.74 7.44
C ARG A 101 17.51 -3.71 7.43
N ALA A 102 17.28 -2.52 6.86
CA ALA A 102 18.27 -1.46 6.84
C ALA A 102 18.61 -0.98 8.25
N ALA A 103 17.60 -0.86 9.14
CA ALA A 103 17.78 -0.42 10.52
C ALA A 103 18.69 -1.35 11.34
N ALA A 104 18.75 -2.64 10.99
CA ALA A 104 19.70 -3.58 11.60
C ALA A 104 21.17 -3.28 11.24
N VAL A 105 21.43 -2.53 10.17
CA VAL A 105 22.78 -2.17 9.69
C VAL A 105 23.14 -0.75 10.08
N VAL A 106 22.21 0.21 9.92
CA VAL A 106 22.50 1.65 10.06
C VAL A 106 21.97 2.26 11.35
N GLY A 107 21.33 1.46 12.22
CA GLY A 107 20.71 1.91 13.46
C GLY A 107 19.20 2.13 13.34
N ARG A 108 18.53 2.23 14.49
CA ARG A 108 17.06 2.16 14.62
C ARG A 108 16.37 3.51 14.84
N THR A 109 17.07 4.62 14.61
CA THR A 109 16.54 5.97 14.87
C THR A 109 15.25 6.23 14.06
N GLY A 110 14.15 6.54 14.77
CA GLY A 110 12.84 6.82 14.18
C GLY A 110 12.08 5.59 13.64
N LEU A 111 12.59 4.38 13.88
CA LEU A 111 11.95 3.15 13.44
C LEU A 111 10.63 2.90 14.20
N ASP A 112 10.62 3.14 15.51
CA ASP A 112 9.46 2.95 16.38
C ASP A 112 8.32 3.89 15.99
N GLU A 113 8.61 5.17 15.74
CA GLU A 113 7.62 6.15 15.26
C GLU A 113 7.00 5.71 13.92
N GLU A 114 7.83 5.26 12.99
CA GLU A 114 7.36 4.80 11.68
C GLU A 114 6.51 3.53 11.77
N LEU A 115 6.89 2.57 12.61
CA LEU A 115 6.10 1.36 12.85
C LEU A 115 4.74 1.70 13.49
N ARG A 116 4.69 2.61 14.48
CA ARG A 116 3.42 3.07 15.08
C ARG A 116 2.54 3.80 14.07
N ARG A 117 3.13 4.64 13.21
CA ARG A 117 2.41 5.33 12.12
C ARG A 117 1.78 4.32 11.18
N HIS A 118 2.52 3.30 10.75
CA HIS A 118 1.97 2.24 9.90
C HIS A 118 0.89 1.43 10.61
N LEU A 119 1.09 1.06 11.88
CA LEU A 119 0.10 0.32 12.65
C LEU A 119 -1.23 1.07 12.74
N ALA A 120 -1.18 2.39 12.99
CA ALA A 120 -2.38 3.22 13.02
C ALA A 120 -3.11 3.27 11.67
N LEU A 121 -2.38 3.32 10.55
CA LEU A 121 -2.96 3.30 9.21
C LEU A 121 -3.64 1.97 8.90
N HIS A 122 -2.97 0.85 9.17
CA HIS A 122 -3.50 -0.50 8.94
C HIS A 122 -4.71 -0.80 9.84
N ARG A 123 -4.68 -0.42 11.13
CA ARG A 123 -5.85 -0.55 12.03
C ARG A 123 -7.05 0.25 11.54
N ARG A 124 -6.84 1.48 11.06
CA ARG A 124 -7.92 2.30 10.49
C ARG A 124 -8.52 1.63 9.25
N GLN A 125 -7.68 1.09 8.37
CA GLN A 125 -8.14 0.43 7.15
C GLN A 125 -8.89 -0.87 7.46
N LEU A 126 -8.38 -1.66 8.42
CA LEU A 126 -9.03 -2.88 8.89
C LEU A 126 -10.44 -2.58 9.43
N ALA A 127 -10.56 -1.59 10.33
CA ALA A 127 -11.85 -1.20 10.89
C ALA A 127 -12.85 -0.76 9.80
N GLU A 128 -12.38 -0.01 8.80
CA GLU A 128 -13.22 0.37 7.65
C GLU A 128 -13.72 -0.87 6.89
N TYR A 129 -12.86 -1.86 6.63
CA TYR A 129 -13.25 -3.09 5.93
C TYR A 129 -14.23 -3.95 6.75
N GLU A 130 -14.02 -4.06 8.06
CA GLU A 130 -14.93 -4.79 8.96
C GLU A 130 -16.31 -4.12 8.99
N GLU A 131 -16.37 -2.78 9.10
CA GLU A 131 -17.63 -2.03 9.02
C GLU A 131 -18.37 -2.25 7.68
N ILE A 132 -17.63 -2.37 6.58
CA ILE A 132 -18.22 -2.66 5.26
C ILE A 132 -18.74 -4.10 5.21
N GLU A 133 -18.00 -5.06 5.74
CA GLU A 133 -18.42 -6.46 5.78
C GLU A 133 -19.76 -6.60 6.51
N ASP A 134 -19.86 -5.98 7.68
CA ASP A 134 -21.08 -5.99 8.49
C ASP A 134 -22.26 -5.26 7.82
N ARG A 135 -22.00 -4.13 7.16
CA ARG A 135 -23.04 -3.29 6.54
C ARG A 135 -23.58 -3.89 5.24
N ASP A 136 -22.70 -4.37 4.37
CA ASP A 136 -23.02 -4.67 2.97
C ASP A 136 -23.25 -6.17 2.70
N PHE A 137 -22.76 -7.06 3.56
CA PHE A 137 -22.77 -8.51 3.30
C PHE A 137 -23.49 -9.31 4.41
N GLY A 138 -24.83 -9.33 4.34
CA GLY A 138 -25.70 -10.15 5.20
C GLY A 138 -25.96 -11.58 4.70
N ALA A 139 -26.83 -12.33 5.40
CA ALA A 139 -27.01 -13.78 5.23
C ALA A 139 -27.60 -14.28 3.89
N ALA A 140 -28.01 -13.40 2.97
CA ALA A 140 -28.68 -13.77 1.71
C ALA A 140 -28.02 -13.10 0.49
N ALA A 141 -26.78 -13.51 0.17
CA ALA A 141 -26.00 -12.95 -0.92
C ALA A 141 -26.14 -13.74 -2.25
N GLU A 142 -26.44 -13.02 -3.33
CA GLU A 142 -26.37 -13.50 -4.72
C GLU A 142 -24.92 -13.89 -5.09
N PRO A 143 -24.68 -14.72 -6.13
CA PRO A 143 -23.34 -15.16 -6.52
C PRO A 143 -22.34 -14.01 -6.76
N GLU A 144 -22.80 -12.88 -7.34
CA GLU A 144 -21.96 -11.71 -7.55
C GLU A 144 -21.54 -11.04 -6.23
N ASP A 145 -22.45 -10.96 -5.27
CA ASP A 145 -22.15 -10.40 -3.95
C ASP A 145 -21.17 -11.27 -3.18
N ARG A 146 -21.22 -12.60 -3.38
CA ARG A 146 -20.19 -13.51 -2.84
C ARG A 146 -18.81 -13.24 -3.42
N LEU A 147 -18.71 -12.92 -4.72
CA LEU A 147 -17.43 -12.56 -5.32
C LEU A 147 -16.91 -11.22 -4.76
N ARG A 148 -17.78 -10.23 -4.60
CA ARG A 148 -17.44 -8.95 -3.97
C ARG A 148 -16.99 -9.14 -2.51
N GLN A 149 -17.70 -9.98 -1.75
CA GLN A 149 -17.34 -10.32 -0.37
C GLN A 149 -15.99 -11.05 -0.28
N LEU A 150 -15.71 -11.98 -1.20
CA LEU A 150 -14.42 -12.68 -1.24
C LEU A 150 -13.25 -11.72 -1.42
N VAL A 151 -13.45 -10.68 -2.24
CA VAL A 151 -12.45 -9.63 -2.45
C VAL A 151 -12.25 -8.80 -1.17
N LEU A 152 -13.34 -8.39 -0.50
CA LEU A 152 -13.26 -7.66 0.77
C LEU A 152 -12.53 -8.48 1.85
N ARG A 153 -12.87 -9.77 1.98
CA ARG A 153 -12.23 -10.69 2.93
C ARG A 153 -10.74 -10.88 2.68
N ALA A 154 -10.29 -10.82 1.42
CA ALA A 154 -8.87 -10.81 1.11
C ALA A 154 -8.19 -9.53 1.63
N GLY A 155 -8.86 -8.37 1.52
CA GLY A 155 -8.42 -7.11 2.11
C GLY A 155 -8.33 -7.19 3.64
N ILE A 156 -9.39 -7.67 4.31
CA ILE A 156 -9.40 -7.89 5.76
C ILE A 156 -8.23 -8.77 6.18
N GLY A 157 -8.06 -9.94 5.55
CA GLY A 157 -6.98 -10.87 5.90
C GLY A 157 -5.58 -10.26 5.74
N LEU A 158 -5.37 -9.41 4.73
CA LEU A 158 -4.10 -8.70 4.54
C LEU A 158 -3.87 -7.63 5.61
N GLU A 159 -4.89 -6.84 5.94
CA GLU A 159 -4.80 -5.81 6.97
C GLU A 159 -4.62 -6.42 8.37
N THR A 160 -5.33 -7.51 8.68
CA THR A 160 -5.13 -8.29 9.91
C THR A 160 -3.69 -8.76 10.04
N PHE A 161 -3.11 -9.32 8.97
CA PHE A 161 -1.70 -9.72 8.95
C PHE A 161 -0.77 -8.54 9.27
N TRP A 162 -0.98 -7.39 8.63
CA TRP A 162 -0.15 -6.21 8.87
C TRP A 162 -0.25 -5.70 10.30
N VAL A 163 -1.46 -5.63 10.86
CA VAL A 163 -1.68 -5.20 12.24
C VAL A 163 -0.93 -6.12 13.20
N GLN A 164 -1.10 -7.44 13.07
CA GLN A 164 -0.43 -8.43 13.93
C GLN A 164 1.09 -8.32 13.84
N TRP A 165 1.63 -8.32 12.61
CA TRP A 165 3.08 -8.23 12.41
C TRP A 165 3.67 -6.93 12.95
N LEU A 166 2.96 -5.80 12.81
CA LEU A 166 3.42 -4.50 13.32
C LEU A 166 3.39 -4.43 14.84
N GLU A 167 2.40 -5.05 15.50
CA GLU A 167 2.34 -5.18 16.96
C GLU A 167 3.49 -6.02 17.50
N GLU A 168 3.80 -7.14 16.85
CA GLU A 168 4.97 -7.97 17.15
C GLU A 168 6.27 -7.19 16.97
N ALA A 169 6.44 -6.54 15.81
CA ALA A 169 7.65 -5.78 15.51
C ALA A 169 7.88 -4.60 16.47
N LEU A 170 6.81 -3.91 16.89
CA LEU A 170 6.91 -2.84 17.88
C LEU A 170 7.35 -3.37 19.24
N THR A 171 6.75 -4.47 19.69
CA THR A 171 7.10 -5.13 20.96
C THR A 171 8.58 -5.49 21.00
N GLU A 172 9.10 -6.07 19.90
CA GLU A 172 10.52 -6.42 19.77
C GLU A 172 11.44 -5.19 19.79
N VAL A 173 11.09 -4.13 19.04
CA VAL A 173 11.90 -2.90 18.96
C VAL A 173 11.93 -2.16 20.30
N GLU A 174 10.80 -2.12 21.02
CA GLU A 174 10.68 -1.52 22.35
C GLU A 174 11.49 -2.29 23.39
N GLY A 175 11.41 -3.63 23.42
CA GLY A 175 12.20 -4.48 24.33
C GLY A 175 13.72 -4.34 24.15
N MET A 176 14.17 -4.12 22.90
CA MET A 176 15.57 -3.83 22.60
C MET A 176 16.05 -2.45 23.07
N THR A 177 15.15 -1.53 23.45
CA THR A 177 15.50 -0.21 24.00
C THR A 177 15.71 -0.30 25.50
N GLU A 178 14.90 -1.11 26.18
CA GLU A 178 15.01 -1.35 27.63
C GLU A 178 16.27 -2.15 28.00
N GLY A 179 16.68 -3.11 27.16
CA GLY A 179 17.89 -3.91 27.39
C GLY A 179 19.22 -3.14 27.28
N ALA A 180 19.27 -2.02 26.56
CA ALA A 180 20.47 -1.21 26.42
C ALA A 180 20.79 -0.37 27.68
N GLY A 181 19.79 -0.12 28.53
CA GLY A 181 19.96 0.61 29.80
C GLY A 181 20.55 -0.22 30.95
N ALA A 182 20.57 -1.56 30.83
CA ALA A 182 20.98 -2.46 31.91
C ALA A 182 22.49 -2.83 31.91
N VAL A 183 23.25 -2.50 30.86
CA VAL A 183 24.67 -2.88 30.72
C VAL A 183 25.64 -1.71 31.06
N GLY A 184 25.13 -0.56 31.50
CA GLY A 184 25.93 0.66 31.77
C GLY A 184 26.54 0.78 33.18
N GLY A 185 26.52 -0.26 34.00
CA GLY A 185 26.99 -0.19 35.39
C GLY A 185 27.97 -1.31 35.74
N THR A 186 29.27 -1.10 35.51
CA THR A 186 30.41 -1.53 36.36
C THR A 186 31.71 -1.35 35.57
N GLY A 187 32.51 -0.35 35.95
CA GLY A 187 33.81 -0.12 35.32
C GLY A 187 34.56 1.11 35.82
N THR A 188 34.49 1.42 37.11
CA THR A 188 35.47 2.30 37.78
C THR A 188 36.41 1.46 38.63
N ALA A 189 37.68 1.39 38.22
CA ALA A 189 38.79 1.23 39.15
C ALA A 189 40.05 1.83 38.51
N GLU A 190 40.52 2.89 39.16
CA GLU A 190 41.77 3.59 38.93
C GLU A 190 42.99 2.66 39.04
N GLY A 191 44.05 3.00 38.31
CA GLY A 191 45.36 2.39 38.40
C GLY A 191 46.44 3.34 37.89
N THR A 192 46.77 4.33 38.71
CA THR A 192 47.91 5.24 38.55
C THR A 192 49.23 4.45 38.51
N GLY A 193 50.08 4.73 37.51
CA GLY A 193 51.45 4.22 37.43
C GLY A 193 52.29 5.01 36.42
N MET A 194 53.00 6.03 36.91
CA MET A 194 54.10 6.70 36.21
C MET A 194 55.25 5.72 35.90
N ALA A 195 55.82 5.81 34.70
CA ALA A 195 57.26 5.67 34.48
C ALA A 195 57.67 6.31 33.12
N GLU A 196 58.53 7.32 33.22
CA GLU A 196 59.62 7.71 32.31
C GLU A 196 60.32 6.48 31.67
N THR A 197 61.00 6.44 30.52
CA THR A 197 61.82 7.31 29.63
C THR A 197 62.12 6.42 28.39
N GLU A 198 62.30 6.89 27.15
CA GLU A 198 63.57 7.19 26.45
C GLU A 198 63.20 7.18 24.94
N GLU A 199 63.33 8.27 24.19
CA GLU A 199 64.45 8.53 23.27
C GLU A 199 64.83 7.36 22.33
N THR A 200 64.47 7.45 21.04
CA THR A 200 65.39 7.16 19.94
C THR A 200 64.90 7.77 18.63
N ALA A 201 65.81 8.50 17.99
CA ALA A 201 65.68 9.15 16.71
C ALA A 201 66.02 8.21 15.53
N GLY A 202 65.65 8.64 14.32
CA GLY A 202 66.11 8.13 13.02
C GLY A 202 65.05 7.23 12.34
N GLY A 203 64.68 7.39 11.09
CA GLY A 203 65.22 8.13 9.95
C GLY A 203 64.70 7.47 8.66
N GLU A 204 64.70 8.22 7.56
CA GLU A 204 64.60 7.77 6.15
C GLU A 204 63.24 7.27 5.64
N GLU A 205 62.50 7.99 4.79
CA GLU A 205 62.72 8.39 3.38
C GLU A 205 62.75 7.23 2.36
N THR A 206 61.79 7.33 1.42
CA THR A 206 61.75 6.81 0.03
C THR A 206 61.43 5.34 -0.28
N GLY A 207 60.54 5.18 -1.26
CA GLY A 207 60.13 3.94 -1.92
C GLY A 207 58.81 4.12 -2.66
#